data_AF-A0A5B8V267-F1
#
_entry.id   AF-A0A5B8V267-F1
#
_cell.length_a   1.000
_cell.length_b   1.000
_cell.length_c   1.000
_cell.angle_alpha   90.00
_cell.angle_beta   90.00
_cell.angle_gamma   90.00
#
_symmetry.space_group_name_H-M   'P 1'
#
loop_
_entity.id
_entity.type
_entity.pdbx_description
1 polymer ?
#
loop_
_entity_poly.entity_id
_entity_poly.type
_entity_poly.pdbx_seq_one_letter_code
_entity_poly.pdbx_strand_id
1 'polypeptide(L)'
;MLENEPTFEIFREDGVLISVKAIIPTWTKQADDGSIEILLPHLGGATIFVESEDDVDKTIDDMFKAFCIMVEKHGNGLEHELEAIGWKSFKKHKVNQSLLNMLPERPVYDFMINTGSTRVLQTAI
;
A
#
# COMPACT_ATOMS: atom_id res chain seq x y z
N MET A 1 -9.48 7.29 -13.78
CA MET A 1 -8.52 6.50 -13.00
C MET A 1 -8.37 5.18 -13.73
N LEU A 2 -7.15 4.77 -14.06
CA LEU A 2 -6.92 3.43 -14.61
C LEU A 2 -7.08 2.46 -13.44
N GLU A 3 -8.08 1.59 -13.50
CA GLU A 3 -8.53 0.76 -12.36
C GLU A 3 -7.49 -0.28 -11.87
N ASN A 4 -6.33 -0.38 -12.53
CA ASN A 4 -5.29 -1.37 -12.25
C ASN A 4 -3.91 -0.75 -11.95
N GLU A 5 -3.79 0.57 -11.87
CA GLU A 5 -2.52 1.19 -11.50
C GLU A 5 -2.41 1.30 -9.97
N PRO A 6 -1.28 0.86 -9.38
CA PRO A 6 -1.03 1.10 -7.98
C PRO A 6 -1.05 2.61 -7.69
N THR A 7 -1.93 3.03 -6.79
CA THR A 7 -2.16 4.44 -6.47
C THR A 7 -2.33 4.64 -4.98
N PHE A 8 -1.76 5.71 -4.46
CA PHE A 8 -2.02 6.26 -3.14
C PHE A 8 -2.69 7.62 -3.26
N GLU A 9 -3.79 7.79 -2.54
CA GLU A 9 -4.45 9.07 -2.30
C GLU A 9 -4.33 9.39 -0.81
N ILE A 10 -3.59 10.45 -0.51
CA ILE A 10 -3.26 10.86 0.86
C ILE A 10 -3.94 12.20 1.13
N PHE A 11 -4.63 12.29 2.26
CA PHE A 11 -5.32 13.50 2.70
C PHE A 11 -4.77 13.98 4.05
N ARG A 12 -4.43 15.26 4.11
CA ARG A 12 -3.90 15.94 5.31
C ARG A 12 -4.74 17.14 5.68
N GLU A 13 -4.78 17.48 6.96
CA GLU A 13 -5.36 18.72 7.47
C GLU A 13 -4.34 19.37 8.40
N ASP A 14 -3.99 20.63 8.16
CA ASP A 14 -2.95 21.36 8.91
C ASP A 14 -1.61 20.61 9.02
N GLY A 15 -1.25 19.84 7.99
CA GLY A 15 -0.04 19.02 7.92
C GLY A 15 -0.16 17.65 8.59
N VAL A 16 -1.24 17.39 9.32
CA VAL A 16 -1.51 16.09 9.98
C VAL A 16 -2.15 15.13 8.99
N LEU A 17 -1.70 13.87 8.99
CA LEU A 17 -2.32 12.81 8.18
C LEU A 17 -3.70 12.46 8.75
N ILE A 18 -4.75 12.61 7.94
CA ILE A 18 -6.14 12.34 8.34
C ILE A 18 -6.65 11.04 7.73
N SER A 19 -6.36 10.81 6.44
CA SER A 19 -6.77 9.57 5.78
C SER A 19 -5.87 9.20 4.63
N VAL A 20 -5.79 7.90 4.37
CA VAL A 20 -5.08 7.32 3.23
C VAL A 20 -6.01 6.33 2.55
N LYS A 21 -6.03 6.40 1.22
CA LYS A 21 -6.57 5.35 0.36
C LYS A 21 -5.45 4.82 -0.52
N ALA A 22 -5.36 3.51 -0.66
CA ALA A 22 -4.40 2.86 -1.52
C ALA A 22 -5.11 1.81 -2.38
N ILE A 23 -4.72 1.74 -3.65
CA ILE A 23 -5.06 0.66 -4.55
C ILE A 23 -3.73 -0.03 -4.82
N ILE A 24 -3.55 -1.26 -4.33
CA ILE A 24 -2.30 -2.00 -4.51
C ILE A 24 -2.57 -3.48 -4.81
N PRO A 25 -1.74 -4.12 -5.66
CA PRO A 25 -1.82 -5.56 -5.86
C PRO A 25 -1.20 -6.28 -4.67
N THR A 26 -1.84 -7.38 -4.30
CA THR A 26 -1.45 -8.26 -3.19
C THR A 26 -1.37 -9.68 -3.71
N TRP A 27 -0.43 -10.45 -3.16
CA TRP A 27 -0.19 -11.82 -3.56
C TRP A 27 -0.34 -12.72 -2.34
N THR A 28 -1.07 -13.82 -2.49
CA THR A 28 -1.27 -14.79 -1.43
C THR A 28 -0.84 -16.16 -1.92
N LYS A 29 -0.11 -16.90 -1.10
CA LYS A 29 0.20 -18.31 -1.35
C LYS A 29 0.09 -19.09 -0.05
N GLN A 30 -0.27 -20.36 -0.14
CA GLN A 30 -0.21 -21.26 1.00
C GLN A 30 1.25 -21.69 1.22
N ALA A 31 1.71 -21.65 2.46
CA ALA A 31 3.02 -22.10 2.88
C ALA A 31 3.01 -23.58 3.29
N ASP A 32 4.21 -24.17 3.38
CA ASP A 32 4.38 -25.60 3.67
C ASP A 32 3.87 -26.00 5.07
N ASP A 33 3.82 -25.05 6.00
CA ASP A 33 3.32 -25.23 7.37
C ASP A 33 1.79 -25.07 7.50
N GLY A 34 1.11 -24.82 6.38
CA GLY A 34 -0.34 -24.61 6.32
C GLY A 34 -0.78 -23.16 6.53
N SER A 35 0.13 -22.23 6.84
CA SER A 35 -0.17 -20.80 6.89
C SER A 35 -0.34 -20.20 5.49
N ILE A 36 -0.85 -18.97 5.42
CA ILE A 36 -0.99 -18.20 4.19
C ILE A 36 0.00 -17.04 4.25
N GLU A 37 0.92 -17.02 3.30
CA GLU A 37 1.88 -15.94 3.10
C GLU A 37 1.26 -14.88 2.18
N ILE A 38 1.19 -13.64 2.68
CA ILE A 38 0.69 -12.46 1.98
C ILE A 38 1.88 -11.56 1.67
N LEU A 39 2.16 -11.35 0.38
CA LEU A 39 3.19 -10.44 -0.09
C LEU A 39 2.56 -9.12 -0.58
N LEU A 40 3.16 -8.02 -0.17
CA LEU A 40 2.79 -6.65 -0.53
C LEU A 40 3.98 -5.97 -1.22
N PRO A 41 4.17 -6.23 -2.54
CA PRO A 41 5.37 -5.81 -3.26
C PRO A 41 5.58 -4.29 -3.23
N HIS A 42 4.48 -3.53 -3.26
CA HIS A 42 4.52 -2.07 -3.37
C HIS A 42 4.71 -1.34 -2.04
N LEU A 43 4.82 -2.09 -0.94
CA LEU A 43 5.17 -1.61 0.41
C LEU A 43 6.54 -2.15 0.82
N GLY A 44 7.53 -2.04 -0.08
CA GLY A 44 8.90 -2.50 0.17
C GLY A 44 9.05 -4.03 0.22
N GLY A 45 8.10 -4.77 -0.35
CA GLY A 45 8.10 -6.24 -0.31
C GLY A 45 7.73 -6.82 1.06
N ALA A 46 6.92 -6.10 1.84
CA ALA A 46 6.45 -6.60 3.13
C ALA A 46 5.71 -7.94 2.97
N THR A 47 6.02 -8.87 3.86
CA THR A 47 5.39 -10.19 3.92
C THR A 47 4.72 -10.38 5.27
N ILE A 48 3.49 -10.89 5.25
CA ILE A 48 2.70 -11.20 6.45
C ILE A 48 2.25 -12.66 6.36
N PHE A 49 2.09 -13.31 7.51
CA PHE A 49 1.59 -14.68 7.60
C PHE A 49 0.28 -14.68 8.38
N VAL A 50 -0.72 -15.40 7.88
CA VAL A 50 -2.00 -15.60 8.57
C VAL A 50 -2.35 -17.09 8.60
N GLU A 51 -3.12 -17.51 9.60
CA GLU A 51 -3.51 -18.92 9.77
C GLU A 51 -4.76 -19.29 8.96
N SER A 52 -5.59 -18.31 8.59
CA SER A 52 -6.86 -18.50 7.87
C SER A 52 -7.05 -17.50 6.75
N GLU A 53 -7.74 -17.90 5.68
CA GLU A 53 -8.14 -17.00 4.59
C GLU A 53 -9.05 -15.87 5.12
N ASP A 54 -9.87 -16.16 6.14
CA ASP A 54 -10.76 -15.19 6.77
C ASP A 54 -10.01 -14.02 7.44
N ASP A 55 -8.73 -14.23 7.78
CA ASP A 55 -7.89 -13.24 8.45
C ASP A 55 -7.08 -12.37 7.46
N VAL A 56 -7.04 -12.72 6.18
CA VAL A 56 -6.18 -12.07 5.16
C VAL A 56 -6.51 -10.58 5.07
N ASP A 57 -7.78 -10.26 4.81
CA ASP A 57 -8.23 -8.89 4.53
C ASP A 57 -8.00 -7.98 5.73
N LYS A 58 -8.41 -8.46 6.91
CA LYS A 58 -8.25 -7.75 8.17
C LYS A 58 -6.78 -7.51 8.50
N THR A 59 -5.93 -8.52 8.30
CA THR A 59 -4.49 -8.40 8.58
C THR A 59 -3.80 -7.41 7.65
N ILE A 60 -4.19 -7.38 6.37
CA ILE A 60 -3.67 -6.39 5.41
C ILE A 60 -4.08 -4.99 5.84
N ASP A 61 -5.35 -4.77 6.22
CA ASP A 61 -5.84 -3.47 6.69
C ASP A 61 -5.13 -3.01 7.97
N ASP A 62 -4.97 -3.90 8.96
CA ASP A 62 -4.30 -3.60 10.22
C ASP A 62 -2.82 -3.27 10.00
N MET A 63 -2.13 -4.05 9.16
CA MET A 63 -0.74 -3.78 8.80
C MET A 63 -0.62 -2.44 8.07
N PHE A 64 -1.49 -2.18 7.09
CA PHE A 64 -1.48 -0.93 6.34
C PHE A 64 -1.67 0.29 7.25
N LYS A 65 -2.60 0.19 8.20
CA LYS A 65 -2.81 1.21 9.23
C LYS A 65 -1.59 1.37 10.13
N ALA A 66 -0.99 0.27 10.58
CA ALA A 66 0.21 0.29 11.41
C ALA A 66 1.39 0.94 10.68
N PHE A 67 1.58 0.63 9.39
CA PHE A 67 2.58 1.26 8.54
C PHE A 67 2.38 2.78 8.50
N CYS A 68 1.16 3.25 8.19
CA CYS A 68 0.85 4.68 8.15
C CYS A 68 1.12 5.38 9.51
N ILE A 69 0.72 4.76 10.62
CA ILE A 69 0.98 5.32 11.95
C ILE A 69 2.49 5.36 12.25
N MET A 70 3.23 4.32 11.88
CA MET A 70 4.66 4.20 12.14
C MET A 70 5.44 5.27 11.38
N VAL A 71 5.18 5.44 10.08
CA VAL A 71 5.89 6.44 9.27
C VAL A 71 5.60 7.87 9.68
N GLU A 72 4.38 8.17 10.18
CA GLU A 72 4.06 9.50 10.70
C GLU A 72 4.70 9.76 12.08
N LYS A 73 4.83 8.75 12.93
CA LYS A 73 5.40 8.92 14.28
C LYS A 73 6.92 8.87 14.32
N HIS A 74 7.52 8.07 13.44
CA HIS A 74 8.95 7.71 13.53
C HIS A 74 9.71 7.93 12.22
N GLY A 75 9.02 8.10 11.09
CA GLY A 75 9.61 8.38 9.80
C GLY A 75 9.60 9.86 9.43
N ASN A 76 9.75 10.13 8.14
CA ASN A 76 9.72 11.49 7.58
C ASN A 76 8.37 11.86 6.98
N GLY A 77 7.30 11.15 7.37
CA GLY A 77 5.96 11.26 6.81
C GLY A 77 5.73 10.32 5.63
N LEU A 78 4.47 9.90 5.46
CA LEU A 78 4.07 8.86 4.53
C LEU A 78 4.51 9.12 3.07
N GLU A 79 4.33 10.33 2.56
CA GLU A 79 4.74 10.68 1.20
C GLU A 79 6.23 10.45 0.97
N HIS A 80 7.08 10.85 1.94
CA HIS A 80 8.53 10.74 1.81
C HIS A 80 8.98 9.28 1.82
N GLU A 81 8.42 8.47 2.72
CA GLU A 81 8.75 7.04 2.80
C GLU A 81 8.27 6.28 1.56
N LEU A 82 7.09 6.63 1.01
CA LEU A 82 6.62 6.07 -0.25
C LEU A 82 7.52 6.47 -1.43
N GLU A 83 7.94 7.74 -1.51
CA GLU A 83 8.88 8.20 -2.52
C GLU A 83 10.22 7.46 -2.45
N ALA A 84 10.71 7.18 -1.24
CA ALA A 84 11.95 6.44 -1.02
C ALA A 84 11.91 4.99 -1.55
N ILE A 85 10.73 4.35 -1.53
CA ILE A 85 10.54 2.99 -2.08
C ILE A 85 10.11 2.98 -3.55
N GLY A 86 10.12 4.14 -4.22
CA GLY A 86 9.95 4.26 -5.67
C GLY A 86 8.57 4.72 -6.14
N TRP A 87 7.69 5.17 -5.23
CA TRP A 87 6.47 5.87 -5.62
C TRP A 87 6.81 7.27 -6.15
N LYS A 88 6.00 7.77 -7.09
CA LYS A 88 6.19 9.10 -7.67
C LYS A 88 4.95 9.95 -7.44
N SER A 89 5.15 11.11 -6.83
CA SER A 89 4.11 12.14 -6.70
C SER A 89 3.70 12.66 -8.07
N PHE A 90 2.45 12.42 -8.47
CA PHE A 90 1.97 12.80 -9.81
C PHE A 90 1.42 14.22 -9.81
N LYS A 91 0.66 14.60 -8.76
CA LYS A 91 0.12 15.96 -8.56
C LYS A 91 -0.23 16.19 -7.08
N LYS A 92 0.14 17.35 -6.51
CA LYS A 92 -0.54 17.92 -5.34
C LYS A 92 -1.89 18.49 -5.79
N HIS A 93 -2.89 17.62 -5.90
CA HIS A 93 -4.24 18.05 -6.28
C HIS A 93 -4.89 18.67 -5.03
N LYS A 94 -4.81 20.01 -4.89
CA LYS A 94 -5.23 20.80 -3.70
C LYS A 94 -4.18 20.83 -2.58
N VAL A 95 -4.24 21.87 -1.74
CA VAL A 95 -3.27 22.15 -0.66
C VAL A 95 -3.08 20.96 0.29
N ASN A 96 -4.10 20.11 0.43
CA ASN A 96 -4.24 19.10 1.45
C ASN A 96 -4.28 17.65 0.92
N GLN A 97 -4.06 17.45 -0.38
CA GLN A 97 -4.21 16.13 -0.99
C GLN A 97 -3.05 15.81 -1.93
N SER A 98 -2.45 14.65 -1.72
CA SER A 98 -1.33 14.11 -2.49
C SER A 98 -1.77 12.85 -3.23
N LEU A 99 -1.40 12.73 -4.50
CA LEU A 99 -1.60 11.53 -5.31
C LEU A 99 -0.24 10.98 -5.74
N LEU A 100 0.05 9.73 -5.36
CA LEU A 100 1.27 9.03 -5.72
C LEU A 100 0.92 7.79 -6.54
N ASN A 101 1.68 7.55 -7.62
CA ASN A 101 1.60 6.32 -8.41
C ASN A 101 2.97 5.68 -8.49
N MET A 102 3.01 4.35 -8.54
CA MET A 102 4.22 3.63 -8.90
C MET A 102 4.14 3.31 -10.39
N LEU A 103 4.94 3.99 -11.20
CA LEU A 103 5.06 3.62 -12.62
C LEU A 103 5.84 2.30 -12.69
N PRO A 104 5.30 1.24 -13.32
CA PRO A 104 6.01 -0.01 -13.46
C PRO A 104 7.19 0.19 -14.44
N GLU A 105 8.35 0.57 -13.93
CA GLU A 105 9.58 0.61 -14.72
C GLU A 105 10.18 -0.80 -14.94
N ARG A 106 9.52 -1.86 -14.43
CA ARG A 106 10.04 -3.23 -14.50
C ARG A 106 8.97 -4.24 -14.96
N PRO A 107 9.30 -5.18 -15.86
CA PRO A 107 8.40 -6.25 -16.31
C PRO A 107 7.83 -7.13 -15.19
N VAL A 108 8.53 -7.20 -14.05
CA VAL A 108 8.06 -7.94 -12.88
C VAL A 108 6.81 -7.27 -12.28
N TYR A 109 6.74 -5.93 -12.27
CA TYR A 109 5.55 -5.22 -11.78
C TYR A 109 4.35 -5.43 -12.71
N ASP A 110 4.56 -5.45 -14.03
CA ASP A 110 3.49 -5.79 -14.97
C ASP A 110 2.97 -7.21 -14.73
N PHE A 111 3.87 -8.18 -14.53
CA PHE A 111 3.47 -9.54 -14.18
C PHE A 111 2.70 -9.57 -12.85
N MET A 112 3.12 -8.79 -11.85
CA MET A 112 2.49 -8.72 -10.54
C MET A 112 1.12 -8.06 -10.56
N ILE A 113 0.94 -6.99 -11.34
CA ILE A 113 -0.36 -6.33 -11.53
C ILE A 113 -1.33 -7.28 -12.24
N ASN A 114 -0.86 -8.04 -13.23
CA ASN A 114 -1.71 -8.91 -14.04
C ASN A 114 -2.09 -10.24 -13.36
N THR A 115 -1.32 -10.69 -12.36
CA THR A 115 -1.56 -12.00 -11.69
C THR A 115 -1.88 -11.89 -10.20
N GLY A 116 -1.68 -10.71 -9.60
CA GLY A 116 -2.05 -10.44 -8.21
C GLY A 116 -3.54 -10.10 -8.05
N SER A 117 -4.02 -10.18 -6.81
CA SER A 117 -5.34 -9.67 -6.44
C SER A 117 -5.22 -8.20 -6.06
N THR A 118 -5.87 -7.32 -6.83
CA THR A 118 -5.95 -5.88 -6.53
C THR A 118 -6.83 -5.65 -5.31
N ARG A 119 -6.30 -4.94 -4.32
CA ARG A 119 -7.06 -4.55 -3.12
C ARG A 119 -7.13 -3.03 -3.00
N VAL A 120 -8.27 -2.57 -2.51
CA VAL A 120 -8.49 -1.19 -2.11
C VAL A 120 -8.41 -1.14 -0.59
N LEU A 121 -7.41 -0.42 -0.07
CA LEU A 121 -7.18 -0.20 1.34
C LEU A 121 -7.58 1.24 1.67
N GLN A 122 -8.29 1.44 2.77
CA GLN A 122 -8.67 2.76 3.23
C GLN A 122 -8.57 2.83 4.74
N THR A 123 -7.83 3.83 5.25
CA THR A 123 -7.71 4.05 6.68
C THR A 123 -7.81 5.53 7.02
N ALA A 124 -8.46 5.82 8.15
CA ALA A 124 -8.41 7.11 8.82
C ALA A 124 -7.45 6.99 10.01
N ILE A 125 -6.60 7.99 10.19
CA ILE A 125 -5.51 8.02 11.17
C ILE A 125 -5.94 8.81 12.41
#